data_AF-A0A7S2KU14-F1
#
_entry.id   AF-A0A7S2KU14-F1
#
_cell.length_a   1.000
_cell.length_b   1.000
_cell.length_c   1.000
_cell.angle_alpha   90.00
_cell.angle_beta   90.00
_cell.angle_gamma   90.00
#
_symmetry.space_group_name_H-M   'P 1'
#
loop_
_entity.id
_entity.type
_entity.pdbx_description
1 polymer ?
#
loop_
_entity_poly.entity_id
_entity_poly.type
_entity_poly.pdbx_seq_one_letter_code
_entity_poly.pdbx_strand_id
1 'polypeptide(L)'
;HDCGGGGMSLGDVDRSDDSLGNETETTTTSTTTTTGTGTECQPWRVSVGSGVSEMAEGTPDEKPIVVVHLDGFSRLELNTAYIHEVGSDQQIAGREVYWSVDRSTFIAKCSDLNAWGIFSKADSDEVASGECSARLATSPPGELVDSERLLQHWGEQLFGNSVPRPGSGVQRIGKTTTARFATSTTTTSTTTTTTTTLADPHVVTSDNHGVRSVAIILGAFLASGGFLCCG
;
A
#
# COMPACT_ATOMS: atom_id res chain seq x y z
N HIS A 1 6.50 49.49 7.82
CA HIS A 1 7.33 49.25 6.62
C HIS A 1 6.37 48.75 5.57
N ASP A 2 5.98 49.69 4.72
CA ASP A 2 5.17 49.51 3.52
C ASP A 2 6.06 48.89 2.44
N CYS A 3 5.50 48.00 1.61
CA CYS A 3 5.98 47.48 0.31
C CYS A 3 5.27 46.13 0.11
N GLY A 4 4.48 45.85 -0.91
CA GLY A 4 4.17 46.56 -2.13
C GLY A 4 3.39 45.57 -3.00
N GLY A 5 2.23 46.01 -3.50
CA GLY A 5 1.39 45.20 -4.37
C GLY A 5 2.07 44.94 -5.72
N GLY A 6 2.01 43.68 -6.16
CA GLY A 6 2.35 43.26 -7.52
C GLY A 6 1.13 42.58 -8.13
N GLY A 7 0.36 43.34 -8.91
CA GLY A 7 -0.68 42.79 -9.76
C GLY A 7 -0.06 41.97 -10.88
N MET A 8 -0.64 40.79 -11.15
CA MET A 8 -0.30 40.02 -12.34
C MET A 8 -1.55 39.71 -13.15
N SER A 9 -1.38 40.06 -14.43
CA SER A 9 -2.27 40.05 -15.58
C SER A 9 -3.13 38.80 -15.74
N LEU A 10 -4.42 39.03 -16.00
CA LEU A 10 -5.32 38.07 -16.63
C LEU A 10 -4.84 37.86 -18.07
N GLY A 11 -4.37 36.66 -18.38
CA GLY A 11 -4.15 36.20 -19.74
C GLY A 11 -5.35 35.36 -20.16
N ASP A 12 -6.12 35.90 -21.10
CA ASP A 12 -7.15 35.16 -21.84
C ASP A 12 -6.48 34.00 -22.61
N VAL A 13 -6.89 32.76 -22.31
CA VAL A 13 -6.52 31.59 -23.12
C VAL A 13 -7.74 31.09 -23.85
N ASP A 14 -7.59 31.18 -25.16
CA ASP A 14 -8.49 30.83 -26.24
C ASP A 14 -9.08 29.42 -26.08
N ARG A 15 -10.39 29.34 -26.29
CA ARG A 15 -11.22 28.15 -26.11
C ARG A 15 -11.40 27.52 -27.49
N SER A 16 -10.60 26.51 -27.81
CA SER A 16 -10.81 25.70 -29.00
C SER A 16 -11.79 24.56 -28.68
N ASP A 17 -13.02 24.75 -29.11
CA ASP A 17 -14.00 23.67 -29.35
C ASP A 17 -13.48 22.79 -30.49
N ASP A 18 -13.42 21.47 -30.30
CA ASP A 18 -13.59 20.54 -31.42
C ASP A 18 -13.83 19.08 -30.98
N SER A 19 -14.74 18.47 -31.75
CA SER A 19 -14.90 17.04 -32.02
C SER A 19 -15.88 16.22 -31.17
N LEU A 20 -17.10 16.14 -31.71
CA LEU A 20 -18.13 15.16 -31.43
C LEU A 20 -17.73 13.80 -32.02
N GLY A 21 -17.29 12.86 -31.17
CA GLY A 21 -17.15 11.44 -31.51
C GLY A 21 -18.25 10.62 -30.84
N ASN A 22 -19.21 10.15 -31.64
CA ASN A 22 -20.30 9.28 -31.21
C ASN A 22 -19.83 7.82 -31.26
N GLU A 23 -19.43 7.24 -30.13
CA GLU A 23 -19.05 5.83 -30.03
C GLU A 23 -20.22 5.00 -29.48
N THR A 24 -20.72 4.10 -30.31
CA THR A 24 -21.81 3.17 -30.02
C THR A 24 -21.23 1.92 -29.37
N GLU A 25 -21.24 1.82 -28.05
CA GLU A 25 -20.82 0.59 -27.35
C GLU A 25 -21.93 -0.49 -27.43
N THR A 26 -21.58 -1.63 -28.04
CA THR A 26 -22.43 -2.82 -28.11
C THR A 26 -22.04 -3.77 -26.97
N THR A 27 -22.85 -3.84 -25.92
CA THR A 27 -22.68 -4.78 -24.81
C THR A 27 -23.15 -6.18 -25.22
N THR A 28 -22.21 -7.12 -25.39
CA THR A 28 -22.53 -8.55 -25.58
C THR A 28 -22.36 -9.28 -24.25
N THR A 29 -23.47 -9.69 -23.64
CA THR A 29 -23.49 -10.53 -22.44
C THR A 29 -23.59 -11.99 -22.84
N SER A 30 -22.51 -12.75 -22.65
CA SER A 30 -22.50 -14.21 -22.82
C SER A 30 -22.70 -14.89 -21.47
N THR A 31 -23.86 -15.51 -21.27
CA THR A 31 -24.17 -16.33 -20.09
C THR A 31 -23.79 -17.79 -20.39
N THR A 32 -22.73 -18.27 -19.74
CA THR A 32 -22.34 -19.69 -19.82
C THR A 32 -22.97 -20.45 -18.66
N THR A 33 -24.00 -21.27 -18.96
CA THR A 33 -24.62 -22.18 -18.00
C THR A 33 -23.83 -23.48 -17.97
N THR A 34 -23.03 -23.69 -16.92
CA THR A 34 -22.35 -24.95 -16.66
C THR A 34 -23.29 -25.89 -15.89
N THR A 35 -23.85 -26.88 -16.59
CA THR A 35 -24.60 -27.98 -15.99
C THR A 35 -23.64 -28.96 -15.32
N GLY A 36 -23.36 -28.75 -14.03
CA GLY A 36 -22.65 -29.70 -13.19
C GLY A 36 -23.61 -30.76 -12.62
N THR A 37 -23.39 -32.02 -12.98
CA THR A 37 -24.09 -33.18 -12.41
C THR A 37 -23.68 -33.40 -10.96
N GLY A 38 -24.63 -33.15 -10.05
CA GLY A 38 -24.92 -33.98 -8.88
C GLY A 38 -23.80 -34.20 -7.85
N THR A 39 -23.72 -33.33 -6.86
CA THR A 39 -23.38 -33.74 -5.49
C THR A 39 -24.46 -33.19 -4.57
N GLU A 40 -25.21 -34.13 -4.00
CA GLU A 40 -26.40 -33.95 -3.20
C GLU A 40 -26.12 -33.03 -1.99
N CYS A 41 -26.82 -31.88 -1.92
CA CYS A 41 -26.72 -30.95 -0.80
C CYS A 41 -27.20 -31.62 0.48
N GLN A 42 -26.26 -31.91 1.39
CA GLN A 42 -26.61 -32.32 2.75
C GLN A 42 -27.31 -31.14 3.46
N PRO A 43 -28.46 -31.36 4.11
CA PRO A 43 -29.14 -30.32 4.89
C PRO A 43 -28.23 -29.89 6.05
N TRP A 44 -28.07 -28.57 6.17
CA TRP A 44 -27.33 -27.94 7.26
C TRP A 44 -27.96 -28.36 8.60
N ARG A 45 -27.24 -29.18 9.37
CA ARG A 45 -27.62 -29.48 10.75
C ARG A 45 -27.18 -28.32 11.63
N VAL A 46 -28.15 -27.66 12.25
CA VAL A 46 -27.92 -26.70 13.33
C VAL A 46 -27.42 -27.47 14.53
N SER A 47 -26.14 -27.35 14.84
CA SER A 47 -25.57 -27.82 16.10
C SER A 47 -26.09 -26.95 17.22
N VAL A 48 -27.02 -27.48 18.02
CA VAL A 48 -27.46 -26.92 19.31
C VAL A 48 -26.30 -27.01 20.30
N GLY A 49 -25.40 -26.05 20.21
CA GLY A 49 -24.18 -25.98 21.01
C GLY A 49 -23.46 -24.64 20.87
N SER A 50 -24.19 -23.53 20.73
CA SER A 50 -23.63 -22.19 20.81
C SER A 50 -24.24 -21.50 22.01
N GLY A 51 -23.55 -21.62 23.14
CA GLY A 51 -23.74 -20.68 24.24
C GLY A 51 -23.50 -19.28 23.68
N VAL A 52 -24.53 -18.45 23.76
CA VAL A 52 -24.42 -17.00 23.61
C VAL A 52 -23.41 -16.54 24.66
N SER A 53 -22.17 -16.30 24.23
CA SER A 53 -21.19 -15.61 25.04
C SER A 53 -21.77 -14.24 25.35
N GLU A 54 -22.11 -14.09 26.63
CA GLU A 54 -22.23 -12.84 27.37
C GLU A 54 -21.56 -11.68 26.62
N MET A 55 -22.39 -10.76 26.11
CA MET A 55 -21.91 -9.50 25.56
C MET A 55 -21.26 -8.76 26.73
N ALA A 56 -19.97 -8.97 26.92
CA ALA A 56 -19.17 -8.20 27.85
C ALA A 56 -19.37 -6.74 27.47
N GLU A 57 -20.08 -6.02 28.32
CA GLU A 57 -20.32 -4.60 28.23
C GLU A 57 -18.93 -3.94 28.27
N GLY A 58 -18.44 -3.58 27.08
CA GLY A 58 -17.12 -3.00 26.90
C GLY A 58 -16.99 -1.79 27.82
N THR A 59 -15.89 -1.71 28.56
CA THR A 59 -15.61 -0.53 29.37
C THR A 59 -15.68 0.69 28.47
N PRO A 60 -16.44 1.75 28.84
CA PRO A 60 -16.76 2.90 27.97
C PRO A 60 -15.55 3.77 27.58
N ASP A 61 -14.32 3.32 27.86
CA ASP A 61 -13.08 4.05 27.63
C ASP A 61 -12.15 3.34 26.62
N GLU A 62 -12.63 2.32 25.91
CA GLU A 62 -11.82 1.67 24.87
C GLU A 62 -11.83 2.51 23.59
N LYS A 63 -10.68 3.11 23.31
CA LYS A 63 -10.46 4.00 22.17
C LYS A 63 -10.50 3.24 20.85
N PRO A 64 -11.18 3.73 19.82
CA PRO A 64 -11.22 3.04 18.54
C PRO A 64 -9.83 2.99 17.89
N ILE A 65 -9.53 1.85 17.29
CA ILE A 65 -8.31 1.57 16.55
C ILE A 65 -8.69 1.43 15.07
N VAL A 66 -8.03 2.19 14.21
CA VAL A 66 -8.14 2.07 12.76
C VAL A 66 -7.01 1.18 12.26
N VAL A 67 -7.36 0.18 11.44
CA VAL A 67 -6.41 -0.76 10.85
C VAL A 67 -6.46 -0.63 9.33
N VAL A 68 -5.32 -0.33 8.72
CA VAL A 68 -5.14 -0.19 7.27
C VAL A 68 -4.28 -1.35 6.79
N HIS A 69 -4.82 -2.23 5.96
CA HIS A 69 -4.06 -3.31 5.34
C HIS A 69 -3.54 -2.86 3.99
N LEU A 70 -2.22 -2.94 3.83
CA LEU A 70 -1.54 -2.68 2.57
C LEU A 70 -1.19 -4.00 1.86
N ASP A 71 -1.22 -3.97 0.53
CA ASP A 71 -0.80 -5.09 -0.32
C ASP A 71 -0.27 -4.58 -1.68
N GLY A 72 0.26 -5.49 -2.51
CA GLY A 72 0.69 -5.23 -3.89
C GLY A 72 2.08 -4.64 -4.07
N PHE A 73 2.86 -4.46 -2.99
CA PHE A 73 4.26 -4.02 -3.04
C PHE A 73 5.22 -5.18 -3.30
N SER A 74 6.38 -4.90 -3.89
CA SER A 74 7.41 -5.95 -4.09
C SER A 74 8.19 -6.28 -2.81
N ARG A 75 8.37 -5.29 -1.93
CA ARG A 75 8.85 -5.47 -0.57
C ARG A 75 7.78 -6.07 0.31
N LEU A 76 7.98 -7.33 0.71
CA LEU A 76 7.02 -8.09 1.49
C LEU A 76 6.70 -7.45 2.84
N GLU A 77 7.67 -6.75 3.44
CA GLU A 77 7.51 -6.03 4.69
C GLU A 77 6.49 -4.89 4.63
N LEU A 78 6.20 -4.34 3.44
CA LEU A 78 5.21 -3.29 3.24
C LEU A 78 3.78 -3.84 3.12
N ASN A 79 3.62 -5.12 2.77
CA ASN A 79 2.33 -5.80 2.60
C ASN A 79 1.79 -6.28 3.96
N THR A 80 1.58 -5.34 4.89
CA THR A 80 1.20 -5.63 6.28
C THR A 80 0.05 -4.73 6.75
N ALA A 81 -0.39 -4.95 7.98
CA ALA A 81 -1.36 -4.10 8.65
C ALA A 81 -0.65 -2.92 9.34
N TYR A 82 -1.23 -1.75 9.20
CA TYR A 82 -0.84 -0.52 9.86
C TYR A 82 -1.97 -0.04 10.77
N ILE A 83 -1.61 0.42 11.95
CA ILE A 83 -2.53 0.65 13.06
C ILE A 83 -2.41 2.11 13.49
N HIS A 84 -3.56 2.76 13.58
CA HIS A 84 -3.69 4.07 14.20
C HIS A 84 -4.64 3.97 15.40
N GLU A 85 -4.13 4.30 16.58
CA GLU A 85 -4.94 4.46 17.78
C GLU A 85 -5.54 5.87 17.74
N VAL A 86 -6.85 5.97 17.51
CA VAL A 86 -7.55 7.26 17.34
C VAL A 86 -7.26 8.13 18.55
N GLY A 87 -6.89 9.39 18.37
CA GLY A 87 -6.60 10.33 19.48
C GLY A 87 -5.31 10.06 20.24
N SER A 88 -4.46 9.12 19.79
CA SER A 88 -3.10 8.98 20.32
C SER A 88 -2.36 10.31 20.18
N ASP A 89 -1.51 10.63 21.17
CA ASP A 89 -0.63 11.79 21.10
C ASP A 89 0.49 11.63 20.05
N GLN A 90 0.62 10.42 19.49
CA GLN A 90 1.55 10.15 18.40
C GLN A 90 1.03 10.75 17.09
N GLN A 91 1.46 11.97 16.85
CA GLN A 91 1.26 12.69 15.60
C GLN A 91 2.60 13.08 15.00
N ILE A 92 2.70 13.01 13.68
CA ILE A 92 3.84 13.54 12.92
C ILE A 92 3.31 14.73 12.14
N ALA A 93 3.93 15.90 12.32
CA ALA A 93 3.47 17.17 11.77
C ALA A 93 1.98 17.48 12.06
N GLY A 94 1.50 17.10 13.24
CA GLY A 94 0.10 17.35 13.67
C GLY A 94 -0.94 16.49 12.96
N ARG A 95 -0.52 15.41 12.28
CA ARG A 95 -1.41 14.46 11.61
C ARG A 95 -1.24 13.05 12.15
N GLU A 96 -2.26 12.24 11.88
CA GLU A 96 -2.31 10.84 12.24
C GLU A 96 -1.15 10.04 11.63
N VAL A 97 -0.64 9.10 12.44
CA VAL A 97 0.40 8.15 12.05
C VAL A 97 -0.14 6.75 12.21
N TYR A 98 0.12 5.91 11.22
CA TYR A 98 -0.24 4.49 11.26
C TYR A 98 1.03 3.67 11.35
N TRP A 99 1.19 2.90 12.41
CA TRP A 99 2.39 2.07 12.61
C TRP A 99 2.16 0.64 12.16
N SER A 100 3.16 0.03 11.55
CA SER A 100 3.12 -1.41 11.29
C SER A 100 2.98 -2.19 12.60
N VAL A 101 2.43 -3.41 12.54
CA VAL A 101 2.24 -4.28 13.72
C VAL A 101 3.54 -4.50 14.50
N ASP A 102 4.67 -4.64 13.80
CA ASP A 102 6.01 -4.83 14.36
C ASP A 102 6.72 -3.51 14.73
N ARG A 103 6.08 -2.37 14.48
CA ARG A 103 6.61 -1.00 14.67
C ARG A 103 7.92 -0.74 13.91
N SER A 104 8.22 -1.47 12.83
CA SER A 104 9.41 -1.25 12.01
C SER A 104 9.23 -0.14 10.97
N THR A 105 8.00 0.06 10.49
CA THR A 105 7.64 1.08 9.51
C THR A 105 6.39 1.84 9.95
N PHE A 106 6.17 3.01 9.36
CA PHE A 106 4.96 3.79 9.59
C PHE A 106 4.49 4.52 8.33
N ILE A 107 3.20 4.84 8.29
CA ILE A 107 2.56 5.67 7.28
C ILE A 107 2.32 7.05 7.88
N ALA A 108 2.78 8.09 7.18
CA ALA A 108 2.53 9.49 7.54
C ALA A 108 2.27 10.32 6.28
N LYS A 109 1.55 11.43 6.44
CA LYS A 109 1.26 12.36 5.33
C LYS A 109 2.45 13.30 5.14
N CYS A 110 2.97 13.33 3.92
CA CYS A 110 4.00 14.27 3.53
C CYS A 110 3.39 15.60 3.06
N SER A 111 3.81 16.70 3.68
CA SER A 111 3.30 18.03 3.36
C SER A 111 3.67 18.48 1.95
N ASP A 112 4.92 18.27 1.53
CA ASP A 112 5.44 18.77 0.26
C ASP A 112 4.78 18.13 -0.97
N LEU A 113 4.40 16.86 -0.84
CA LEU A 113 3.83 16.08 -1.94
C LEU A 113 2.31 15.96 -1.85
N ASN A 114 1.72 16.42 -0.74
CA ASN A 114 0.31 16.20 -0.39
C ASN A 114 -0.11 14.73 -0.61
N ALA A 115 0.75 13.80 -0.19
CA ALA A 115 0.62 12.38 -0.41
C ALA A 115 1.06 11.61 0.83
N TRP A 116 0.59 10.37 0.98
CA TRP A 116 0.99 9.49 2.05
C TRP A 116 2.29 8.76 1.68
N GLY A 117 3.20 8.66 2.63
CA GLY A 117 4.45 7.92 2.48
C GLY A 117 4.56 6.80 3.50
N ILE A 118 5.23 5.71 3.13
CA ILE A 118 5.70 4.70 4.08
C ILE A 118 7.16 4.97 4.39
N PHE A 119 7.53 4.98 5.66
CA PHE A 119 8.86 5.32 6.14
C PHE A 119 9.39 4.24 7.09
N SER A 120 10.71 4.13 7.21
CA SER A 120 11.32 3.34 8.27
C SER A 120 11.16 4.08 9.60
N LYS A 121 11.03 3.34 10.71
CA LYS A 121 11.07 3.93 12.06
C LYS A 121 12.30 4.82 12.28
N ALA A 122 13.44 4.48 11.67
CA ALA A 122 14.67 5.25 11.80
C ALA A 122 14.55 6.68 11.23
N ASP A 123 13.62 6.91 10.30
CA ASP A 123 13.42 8.19 9.63
C ASP A 123 12.35 9.05 10.32
N SER A 124 11.85 8.65 11.50
CA SER A 124 10.76 9.37 12.17
C SER A 124 11.08 10.83 12.47
N ASP A 125 12.34 11.13 12.81
CA ASP A 125 12.77 12.48 13.16
C ASP A 125 12.83 13.40 11.92
N GLU A 126 13.25 12.85 10.77
CA GLU A 126 13.22 13.54 9.47
C GLU A 126 11.77 13.84 9.06
N VAL A 127 10.88 12.85 9.13
CA VAL A 127 9.47 13.07 8.77
C VAL A 127 8.79 14.03 9.73
N ALA A 128 9.17 14.04 11.01
CA ALA A 128 8.67 15.00 11.99
C ALA A 128 9.12 16.44 11.72
N SER A 129 10.28 16.66 11.10
CA SER A 129 10.71 17.98 10.66
C SER A 129 10.01 18.45 9.37
N GLY A 130 9.23 17.58 8.74
CA GLY A 130 8.50 17.83 7.49
C GLY A 130 9.25 17.35 6.24
N GLU A 131 10.47 16.81 6.40
CA GLU A 131 11.25 16.26 5.30
C GLU A 131 10.77 14.83 4.98
N CYS A 132 10.55 14.52 3.70
CA CYS A 132 10.01 13.22 3.27
C CYS A 132 10.91 12.53 2.24
N SER A 133 12.23 12.70 2.36
CA SER A 133 13.16 12.23 1.33
C SER A 133 13.37 10.71 1.40
N ALA A 134 13.43 10.14 2.61
CA ALA A 134 13.73 8.73 2.88
C ALA A 134 12.52 7.76 2.78
N ARG A 135 11.55 8.02 1.91
CA ARG A 135 10.34 7.16 1.79
C ARG A 135 10.61 5.82 1.11
N LEU A 136 9.94 4.77 1.58
CA LEU A 136 9.95 3.42 1.00
C LEU A 136 8.86 3.25 -0.07
N ALA A 137 7.73 3.94 0.09
CA ALA A 137 6.65 4.00 -0.88
C ALA A 137 5.89 5.34 -0.78
N THR A 138 5.11 5.68 -1.81
CA THR A 138 4.36 6.93 -1.92
C THR A 138 3.01 6.68 -2.58
N SER A 139 1.93 7.17 -1.97
CA SER A 139 0.60 7.11 -2.53
C SER A 139 0.40 8.17 -3.63
N PRO A 140 -0.61 8.02 -4.50
CA PRO A 140 -1.16 9.19 -5.18
C PRO A 140 -1.77 10.19 -4.17
N PRO A 141 -2.04 11.44 -4.58
CA PRO A 141 -2.74 12.41 -3.74
C PRO A 141 -4.12 11.90 -3.32
N GLY A 142 -4.50 12.11 -2.05
CA GLY A 142 -5.78 11.69 -1.50
C GLY A 142 -5.73 11.45 0.02
N GLU A 143 -6.88 11.09 0.60
CA GLU A 143 -6.93 10.64 2.00
C GLU A 143 -6.71 9.13 2.10
N LEU A 144 -5.94 8.71 3.10
CA LEU A 144 -5.62 7.29 3.29
C LEU A 144 -6.85 6.48 3.68
N VAL A 145 -7.71 7.09 4.50
CA VAL A 145 -8.95 6.51 4.99
C VAL A 145 -10.12 7.26 4.37
N ASP A 146 -10.45 6.87 3.14
CA ASP A 146 -11.65 7.31 2.43
C ASP A 146 -12.65 6.14 2.37
N SER A 147 -13.90 6.41 2.73
CA SER A 147 -14.99 5.42 2.74
C SER A 147 -15.47 5.06 1.33
N GLU A 148 -15.26 5.93 0.35
CA GLU A 148 -15.76 5.73 -1.01
C GLU A 148 -14.73 5.02 -1.89
N ARG A 149 -13.43 5.26 -1.64
CA ARG A 149 -12.35 4.77 -2.49
C ARG A 149 -11.14 4.34 -1.67
N LEU A 150 -10.62 3.17 -2.00
CA LEU A 150 -9.33 2.74 -1.47
C LEU A 150 -8.20 3.42 -2.24
N LEU A 151 -7.22 3.95 -1.51
CA LEU A 151 -6.08 4.64 -2.12
C LEU A 151 -5.12 3.61 -2.73
N GLN A 152 -5.17 3.46 -4.05
CA GLN A 152 -4.47 2.44 -4.85
C GLN A 152 -3.39 3.07 -5.76
N HIS A 153 -2.63 2.24 -6.47
CA HIS A 153 -1.56 2.64 -7.41
C HIS A 153 -0.40 3.38 -6.75
N TRP A 154 0.09 2.87 -5.62
CA TRP A 154 1.25 3.44 -4.95
C TRP A 154 2.53 3.22 -5.79
N GLY A 155 3.49 4.13 -5.63
CA GLY A 155 4.85 4.00 -6.14
C GLY A 155 5.77 3.47 -5.05
N GLU A 156 6.64 2.54 -5.38
CA GLU A 156 7.62 1.95 -4.45
C GLU A 156 9.02 2.49 -4.76
N GLN A 157 9.76 2.92 -3.75
CA GLN A 157 11.11 3.47 -3.93
C GLN A 157 12.14 2.34 -3.98
N LEU A 158 12.69 2.09 -5.16
CA LEU A 158 13.69 1.06 -5.42
C LEU A 158 14.94 1.69 -5.99
N PHE A 159 16.08 1.50 -5.32
CA PHE A 159 17.38 2.02 -5.75
C PHE A 159 17.34 3.53 -6.08
N GLY A 160 16.65 4.31 -5.25
CA GLY A 160 16.48 5.76 -5.41
C GLY A 160 15.47 6.20 -6.48
N ASN A 161 14.76 5.27 -7.11
CA ASN A 161 13.75 5.56 -8.12
C ASN A 161 12.36 5.14 -7.66
N SER A 162 11.35 5.97 -7.95
CA SER A 162 9.96 5.60 -7.73
C SER A 162 9.49 4.70 -8.87
N VAL A 163 9.17 3.46 -8.56
CA VAL A 163 8.65 2.48 -9.51
C VAL A 163 7.14 2.34 -9.29
N PRO A 164 6.28 2.62 -10.29
CA PRO A 164 4.84 2.44 -10.14
C PRO A 164 4.51 0.97 -9.92
N ARG A 165 3.61 0.69 -8.96
CA ARG A 165 3.13 -0.66 -8.64
C ARG A 165 1.60 -0.71 -8.83
N PRO A 166 1.10 -1.06 -10.03
CA PRO A 166 -0.33 -1.22 -10.25
C PRO A 166 -0.92 -2.26 -9.29
N GLY A 167 -2.01 -1.90 -8.62
CA GLY A 167 -2.64 -2.76 -7.60
C GLY A 167 -1.97 -2.70 -6.22
N SER A 168 -0.96 -1.86 -6.02
CA SER A 168 -0.43 -1.59 -4.68
C SER A 168 -1.20 -0.49 -3.96
N GLY A 169 -1.27 -0.60 -2.65
CA GLY A 169 -1.87 0.43 -1.79
C GLY A 169 -2.79 -0.17 -0.75
N VAL A 170 -3.83 0.58 -0.40
CA VAL A 170 -4.79 0.19 0.63
C VAL A 170 -5.72 -0.89 0.10
N GLN A 171 -5.62 -2.10 0.62
CA GLN A 171 -6.48 -3.22 0.23
C GLN A 171 -7.75 -3.31 1.09
N ARG A 172 -7.64 -2.93 2.38
CA ARG A 172 -8.75 -2.99 3.32
C ARG A 172 -8.55 -2.01 4.46
N ILE A 173 -9.64 -1.38 4.90
CA ILE A 173 -9.69 -0.56 6.11
C ILE A 173 -10.64 -1.22 7.10
N GLY A 174 -10.20 -1.39 8.34
CA GLY A 174 -10.98 -1.91 9.45
C GLY A 174 -10.99 -0.94 10.63
N LYS A 175 -12.00 -1.09 11.50
CA LYS A 175 -12.07 -0.42 12.81
C LYS A 175 -12.32 -1.48 13.87
N THR A 176 -11.57 -1.45 14.95
CA THR A 176 -11.73 -2.33 16.10
C THR A 176 -11.59 -1.51 17.38
N THR A 177 -12.33 -1.84 18.43
CA THR A 177 -12.08 -1.27 19.77
C THR A 177 -11.08 -2.13 20.51
N THR A 178 -11.18 -3.45 20.34
CA THR A 178 -10.40 -4.40 21.12
C THR A 178 -8.96 -4.51 20.61
N ALA A 179 -8.00 -4.15 21.47
CA ALA A 179 -6.56 -4.34 21.26
C ALA A 179 -6.11 -5.82 21.31
N ARG A 180 -7.01 -6.77 21.03
CA ARG A 180 -6.66 -8.17 20.82
C ARG A 180 -6.12 -8.29 19.41
N PHE A 181 -4.87 -7.87 19.24
CA PHE A 181 -4.03 -8.36 18.17
C PHE A 181 -3.75 -9.84 18.47
N ALA A 182 -4.76 -10.68 18.25
CA ALA A 182 -4.50 -12.07 17.95
C ALA A 182 -3.67 -12.02 16.68
N THR A 183 -2.37 -12.35 16.81
CA THR A 183 -1.44 -12.59 15.71
C THR A 183 -2.21 -13.35 14.65
N SER A 184 -2.70 -12.63 13.65
CA SER A 184 -3.46 -13.23 12.57
C SER A 184 -2.39 -13.92 11.77
N THR A 185 -2.21 -15.22 12.02
CA THR A 185 -1.36 -16.09 11.21
C THR A 185 -1.79 -15.85 9.79
N THR A 186 -0.97 -15.12 9.02
CA THR A 186 -1.20 -14.85 7.62
C THR A 186 -1.44 -16.20 6.98
N THR A 187 -2.70 -16.50 6.69
CA THR A 187 -3.07 -17.67 5.91
C THR A 187 -2.63 -17.30 4.52
N THR A 188 -1.37 -17.61 4.22
CA THR A 188 -0.78 -17.49 2.89
C THR A 188 -1.71 -18.25 1.97
N SER A 189 -2.58 -17.50 1.30
CA SER A 189 -3.44 -18.03 0.26
C SER A 189 -2.48 -18.33 -0.86
N THR A 190 -1.96 -19.56 -0.91
CA THR A 190 -1.14 -20.05 -2.00
C THR A 190 -2.00 -19.92 -3.24
N THR A 191 -1.79 -18.82 -3.98
CA THR A 191 -2.34 -18.67 -5.32
C THR A 191 -1.57 -19.67 -6.16
N THR A 192 -2.12 -20.86 -6.29
CA THR A 192 -1.64 -21.86 -7.24
C THR A 192 -1.88 -21.29 -8.63
N THR A 193 -0.87 -20.61 -9.17
CA THR A 193 -0.83 -20.29 -10.59
C THR A 193 -0.76 -21.61 -11.33
N THR A 194 -1.90 -22.10 -11.81
CA THR A 194 -1.96 -23.23 -12.72
C THR A 194 -1.37 -22.77 -14.05
N THR A 195 -0.05 -22.90 -14.19
CA THR A 195 0.60 -22.82 -15.50
C THR A 195 0.16 -24.05 -16.29
N THR A 196 -0.87 -23.89 -17.12
CA THR A 196 -1.20 -24.86 -18.15
C THR A 196 -0.08 -24.82 -19.20
N THR A 197 0.99 -25.57 -18.94
CA THR A 197 2.00 -25.90 -19.95
C THR A 197 1.33 -26.81 -20.97
N LEU A 198 0.94 -26.27 -22.12
CA LEU A 198 0.68 -27.10 -23.30
C LEU A 198 1.99 -27.84 -23.60
N ALA A 199 1.96 -29.16 -23.43
CA ALA A 199 3.06 -30.03 -23.81
C ALA A 199 3.26 -29.92 -25.33
N ASP A 200 4.35 -29.27 -25.74
CA ASP A 200 4.90 -29.38 -27.09
C ASP A 200 5.96 -30.49 -27.07
N PRO A 201 5.73 -31.65 -27.71
CA PRO A 201 6.73 -32.68 -27.83
C PRO A 201 7.62 -32.36 -29.03
N HIS A 202 8.92 -32.19 -28.76
CA HIS A 202 10.08 -32.31 -29.65
C HIS A 202 10.96 -31.06 -29.68
N VAL A 203 11.91 -30.91 -28.76
CA VAL A 203 13.23 -30.38 -29.11
C VAL A 203 14.32 -31.06 -28.26
N VAL A 204 15.33 -31.50 -29.00
CA VAL A 204 16.53 -32.23 -28.62
C VAL A 204 17.45 -31.44 -27.68
N THR A 205 17.97 -32.15 -26.68
CA THR A 205 19.06 -31.73 -25.78
C THR A 205 20.33 -31.37 -26.55
N SER A 206 20.91 -30.20 -26.26
CA SER A 206 22.33 -29.94 -26.45
C SER A 206 22.89 -29.38 -25.16
N ASP A 207 23.73 -30.18 -24.52
CA ASP A 207 24.67 -29.73 -23.50
C ASP A 207 25.52 -28.58 -24.05
N ASN A 208 25.75 -27.56 -23.23
CA ASN A 208 27.00 -26.82 -23.36
C ASN A 208 27.48 -26.23 -22.04
N HIS A 209 28.76 -26.50 -21.84
CA HIS A 209 29.62 -26.17 -20.73
C HIS A 209 29.67 -24.68 -20.36
N GLY A 210 29.71 -24.47 -19.05
CA GLY A 210 30.82 -23.72 -18.43
C GLY A 210 30.67 -22.21 -18.32
N VAL A 211 31.19 -21.71 -17.19
CA VAL A 211 32.23 -20.67 -17.11
C VAL A 211 31.93 -19.64 -16.00
N ARG A 212 32.79 -19.74 -14.97
CA ARG A 212 33.45 -18.71 -14.15
C ARG A 212 32.66 -17.93 -13.10
N SER A 213 33.03 -18.26 -11.86
CA SER A 213 33.04 -17.38 -10.70
C SER A 213 33.68 -16.02 -11.01
N VAL A 214 32.94 -14.95 -10.73
CA VAL A 214 33.44 -13.57 -10.73
C VAL A 214 33.68 -13.17 -9.28
N ALA A 215 34.95 -12.92 -8.93
CA ALA A 215 35.32 -12.32 -7.66
C ALA A 215 35.07 -10.81 -7.73
N ILE A 216 34.20 -10.29 -6.87
CA ILE A 216 33.95 -8.85 -6.74
C ILE A 216 34.92 -8.29 -5.70
N ILE A 217 35.81 -7.41 -6.14
CA ILE A 217 36.73 -6.64 -5.30
C ILE A 217 35.95 -5.49 -4.67
N LEU A 218 35.77 -5.50 -3.34
CA LEU A 218 35.29 -4.33 -2.58
C LEU A 218 36.42 -3.30 -2.51
N GLY A 219 36.27 -2.19 -3.25
CA GLY A 219 37.05 -0.98 -3.06
C GLY A 219 36.48 -0.15 -1.92
N ALA A 220 37.26 0.06 -0.86
CA ALA A 220 36.94 0.97 0.22
C ALA A 220 37.04 2.42 -0.26
N PHE A 221 35.90 3.12 -0.33
CA PHE A 221 35.88 4.57 -0.49
C PHE A 221 35.79 5.23 0.89
N LEU A 222 36.92 5.75 1.36
CA LEU A 222 36.99 6.74 2.42
C LEU A 222 36.67 8.11 1.80
N ALA A 223 35.49 8.66 2.08
CA ALA A 223 35.18 10.06 1.81
C ALA A 223 34.96 10.79 3.14
N SER A 224 36.05 11.35 3.64
CA SER A 224 36.07 12.41 4.64
C SER A 224 35.52 13.69 4.02
N GLY A 225 34.41 14.20 4.55
CA GLY A 225 33.86 15.50 4.18
C GLY A 225 33.23 16.15 5.39
N GLY A 226 34.02 16.92 6.15
CA GLY A 226 33.52 17.76 7.22
C GLY A 226 32.69 18.91 6.64
N PHE A 227 31.48 19.09 7.16
CA PHE A 227 30.68 20.28 6.89
C PHE A 227 30.81 21.25 8.05
N LEU A 228 31.36 22.43 7.74
CA LEU A 228 31.38 23.61 8.57
C LEU A 228 29.93 24.09 8.80
N CYS A 229 29.53 24.25 10.06
CA CYS A 229 28.40 25.09 10.44
C CYS A 229 28.79 26.57 10.27
N CYS A 230 27.96 27.34 9.57
CA CYS A 230 27.97 28.80 9.66
C CYS A 230 26.61 29.27 10.19
N GLY A 231 26.69 29.95 11.35
CA GLY A 231 26.06 31.23 11.71
C GLY A 231 24.62 31.50 11.29
#